data_AF-R9N2Q3-F1
#
_entry.id   AF-R9N2Q3-F1
#
_cell.length_a   1.000
_cell.length_b   1.000
_cell.length_c   1.000
_cell.angle_alpha   90.00
_cell.angle_beta   90.00
_cell.angle_gamma   90.00
#
_symmetry.space_group_name_H-M   'P 1'
#
loop_
_entity.id
_entity.type
_entity.pdbx_description
1 polymer ?
#
loop_
_entity_poly.entity_id
_entity_poly.type
_entity_poly.pdbx_seq_one_letter_code
_entity_poly.pdbx_strand_id
1 'polypeptide(L)'
;MIQIDIVDYDNLSSLGMRITKYVNSNLRDIVRVLIDILETDPEFDLDGFFPRDYLMRKPQECRNAVNELYEIICSKNIRDFIKSKYEYLLYAILCWWEDCTDDEDDLIINPIDDELKRDLNNDDGKNSLKLIQYFEEYYYICFQDHDFLPEQLSSMVMLYLRNPKLLEMFFQHDNLDDYIDLMECDLRDRYLETQSEKNRGLCNSLSENIVMELISVIKRFQKRIVHFENRDEVEITADIQDAIAGSLNSKYDLHISREFTMGRAIKKLGETDLYIYAEKDGHVTDYAVLENKYIENFTNQYNQLMGYLNPNFEFGITLSMNREMSLKKGFDEIENKLKSIKGDFQPIRIQRIGERDTLMITSEHIVPETGNRMKVFHMIFQLNDKERKEAAASARKR
;
A
#
# COMPACT_ATOMS: atom_id res chain seq x y z
N MET A 1 -0.18 16.14 -25.01
CA MET A 1 1.24 16.27 -25.35
C MET A 1 2.05 15.78 -24.17
N ILE A 2 3.15 15.11 -24.45
CA ILE A 2 4.17 14.77 -23.45
C ILE A 2 5.18 15.92 -23.33
N GLN A 3 5.83 16.03 -22.18
CA GLN A 3 7.00 16.89 -22.00
C GLN A 3 8.21 16.35 -22.80
N ILE A 4 9.13 17.24 -23.12
CA ILE A 4 10.42 16.91 -23.73
C ILE A 4 11.56 17.58 -22.96
N ASP A 5 12.69 16.90 -22.81
CA ASP A 5 13.77 17.26 -21.89
C ASP A 5 14.52 18.55 -22.24
N ILE A 6 14.32 19.06 -23.45
CA ILE A 6 14.97 20.26 -23.96
C ILE A 6 14.19 21.56 -23.68
N VAL A 7 13.05 21.47 -23.00
CA VAL A 7 12.18 22.61 -22.67
C VAL A 7 12.03 22.76 -21.15
N ASP A 8 12.30 23.97 -20.63
CA ASP A 8 11.97 24.33 -19.26
C ASP A 8 10.45 24.57 -19.13
N TYR A 9 9.74 23.60 -18.54
CA TYR A 9 8.30 23.69 -18.32
C TYR A 9 7.91 24.48 -17.08
N ASP A 10 8.81 24.69 -16.12
CA ASP A 10 8.56 25.55 -14.96
C ASP A 10 8.47 27.02 -15.40
N ASN A 11 9.21 27.38 -16.46
CA ASN A 11 9.18 28.69 -17.11
C ASN A 11 8.82 28.59 -18.60
N LEU A 12 7.71 27.93 -18.91
CA LEU A 12 7.31 27.64 -20.30
C LEU A 12 7.20 28.89 -21.18
N SER A 13 8.16 29.06 -22.08
CA SER A 13 8.18 30.13 -23.08
C SER A 13 7.30 29.81 -24.28
N SER A 14 6.95 30.85 -25.06
CA SER A 14 6.25 30.66 -26.35
C SER A 14 7.03 29.78 -27.31
N LEU A 15 8.36 29.93 -27.34
CA LEU A 15 9.27 29.10 -28.13
C LEU A 15 9.25 27.65 -27.64
N GLY A 16 9.38 27.41 -26.33
CA GLY A 16 9.30 26.07 -25.73
C GLY A 16 7.99 25.35 -26.05
N MET A 17 6.86 26.08 -26.04
CA MET A 17 5.56 25.53 -26.43
C MET A 17 5.51 25.16 -27.93
N ARG A 18 6.14 25.93 -28.80
CA ARG A 18 6.23 25.61 -30.24
C ARG A 18 7.10 24.37 -30.50
N ILE A 19 8.25 24.26 -29.83
CA ILE A 19 9.11 23.07 -29.90
C ILE A 19 8.34 21.83 -29.40
N THR A 20 7.67 21.94 -28.25
CA THR A 20 6.86 20.84 -27.68
C THR A 20 5.80 20.36 -28.67
N LYS A 21 5.06 21.29 -29.28
CA LYS A 21 4.04 20.97 -30.28
C LYS A 21 4.62 20.30 -31.53
N TYR A 22 5.76 20.77 -32.00
CA TYR A 22 6.44 20.22 -33.17
C TYR A 22 6.86 18.76 -32.93
N VAL A 23 7.56 18.49 -31.83
CA VAL A 23 7.98 17.11 -31.49
C VAL A 23 6.75 16.21 -31.31
N ASN A 24 5.75 16.66 -30.55
CA ASN A 24 4.51 15.89 -30.37
C ASN A 24 3.72 15.69 -31.68
N SER A 25 3.81 16.58 -32.67
CA SER A 25 3.18 16.33 -33.97
C SER A 25 3.87 15.22 -34.75
N ASN A 26 5.19 15.12 -34.68
CA ASN A 26 5.93 13.99 -35.27
C ASN A 26 5.57 12.68 -34.57
N LEU A 27 5.60 12.65 -33.23
CA LEU A 27 5.20 11.48 -32.46
C LEU A 27 3.75 11.06 -32.76
N ARG A 28 2.84 12.02 -32.89
CA ARG A 28 1.43 11.76 -33.25
C ARG A 28 1.35 11.03 -34.57
N ASP A 29 2.06 11.51 -35.59
CA ASP A 29 1.95 10.97 -36.93
C ASP A 29 2.62 9.60 -37.03
N ILE A 30 3.74 9.37 -36.32
CA ILE A 30 4.37 8.04 -36.19
C ILE A 30 3.40 7.04 -35.53
N VAL A 31 2.82 7.39 -34.37
CA VAL A 31 1.87 6.52 -33.67
C VAL A 31 0.60 6.28 -34.51
N ARG A 32 0.16 7.27 -35.30
CA ARG A 32 -0.96 7.12 -36.23
C ARG A 32 -0.69 6.05 -37.27
N VAL A 33 0.52 5.98 -37.83
CA VAL A 33 0.89 4.94 -38.81
C VAL A 33 0.73 3.54 -38.23
N LEU A 34 1.17 3.31 -36.98
CA LEU A 34 0.93 2.03 -36.30
C LEU A 34 -0.56 1.73 -36.13
N ILE A 35 -1.36 2.72 -35.70
CA ILE A 35 -2.81 2.54 -35.55
C ILE A 35 -3.45 2.15 -36.88
N ASP A 36 -3.10 2.83 -37.96
CA ASP A 36 -3.66 2.57 -39.28
C ASP A 36 -3.30 1.14 -39.76
N ILE A 37 -2.09 0.65 -39.46
CA ILE A 37 -1.70 -0.74 -39.72
C ILE A 37 -2.54 -1.71 -38.88
N LEU A 38 -2.68 -1.49 -37.57
CA LEU A 38 -3.48 -2.34 -36.67
C LEU A 38 -4.98 -2.37 -37.03
N GLU A 39 -5.48 -1.36 -37.73
CA GLU A 39 -6.86 -1.30 -38.24
C GLU A 39 -7.02 -1.98 -39.60
N THR A 40 -5.98 -2.00 -40.43
CA THR A 40 -6.03 -2.49 -41.82
C THR A 40 -5.49 -3.90 -42.00
N ASP A 41 -4.56 -4.34 -41.16
CA ASP A 41 -3.97 -5.67 -41.16
C ASP A 41 -4.36 -6.45 -39.89
N PRO A 42 -5.33 -7.38 -39.97
CA PRO A 42 -5.73 -8.21 -38.83
C PRO A 42 -4.67 -9.21 -38.36
N GLU A 43 -3.67 -9.53 -39.20
CA GLU A 43 -2.58 -10.45 -38.85
C GLU A 43 -1.41 -9.73 -38.18
N PHE A 44 -1.37 -8.40 -38.24
CA PHE A 44 -0.39 -7.60 -37.52
C PHE A 44 -0.70 -7.60 -36.03
N ASP A 45 0.18 -8.22 -35.25
CA ASP A 45 0.06 -8.29 -33.79
C ASP A 45 0.90 -7.19 -33.09
N LEU A 46 0.93 -7.25 -31.77
CA LEU A 46 1.68 -6.29 -30.93
C LEU A 46 2.95 -6.92 -30.36
N ASP A 47 3.44 -8.03 -30.94
CA ASP A 47 4.71 -8.62 -30.53
C ASP A 47 5.84 -7.60 -30.79
N GLY A 48 6.70 -7.40 -29.78
CA GLY A 48 7.76 -6.39 -29.82
C GLY A 48 7.37 -5.00 -29.32
N PHE A 49 6.07 -4.68 -29.23
CA PHE A 49 5.59 -3.40 -28.67
C PHE A 49 5.39 -3.43 -27.15
N PHE A 50 5.35 -4.63 -26.56
CA PHE A 50 5.24 -4.87 -25.13
C PHE A 50 6.10 -6.08 -24.74
N PRO A 51 6.51 -6.21 -23.46
CA PRO A 51 7.07 -7.44 -22.96
C PRO A 51 6.11 -8.61 -23.22
N ARG A 52 6.63 -9.72 -23.78
CA ARG A 52 5.81 -10.84 -24.25
C ARG A 52 4.83 -11.36 -23.20
N ASP A 53 5.28 -11.48 -21.96
CA ASP A 53 4.44 -11.90 -20.85
C ASP A 53 3.31 -10.90 -20.55
N TYR A 54 3.55 -9.59 -20.66
CA TYR A 54 2.50 -8.56 -20.50
C TYR A 54 1.41 -8.71 -21.56
N LEU A 55 1.83 -8.82 -22.83
CA LEU A 55 0.92 -8.98 -23.95
C LEU A 55 0.05 -10.23 -23.82
N MET A 56 0.64 -11.36 -23.37
CA MET A 56 -0.11 -12.59 -23.14
C MET A 56 -1.11 -12.49 -21.99
N ARG A 57 -0.74 -11.83 -20.88
CA ARG A 57 -1.62 -11.68 -19.71
C ARG A 57 -2.78 -10.72 -19.98
N LYS A 58 -2.53 -9.63 -20.71
CA LYS A 58 -3.45 -8.50 -20.85
C LYS A 58 -3.53 -7.98 -22.29
N PRO A 59 -3.89 -8.82 -23.28
CA PRO A 59 -3.81 -8.46 -24.70
C PRO A 59 -4.71 -7.26 -25.06
N GLN A 60 -5.92 -7.19 -24.50
CA GLN A 60 -6.82 -6.06 -24.74
C GLN A 60 -6.31 -4.76 -24.11
N GLU A 61 -5.64 -4.84 -22.96
CA GLU A 61 -5.06 -3.66 -22.32
C GLU A 61 -3.92 -3.09 -23.17
N CYS A 62 -3.05 -3.95 -23.71
CA CYS A 62 -2.00 -3.57 -24.65
C CYS A 62 -2.57 -2.90 -25.91
N ARG A 63 -3.64 -3.46 -26.49
CA ARG A 63 -4.30 -2.85 -27.66
C ARG A 63 -4.93 -1.49 -27.34
N ASN A 64 -5.53 -1.34 -26.16
CA ASN A 64 -6.07 -0.07 -25.71
C ASN A 64 -4.95 0.95 -25.46
N ALA A 65 -3.80 0.52 -24.94
CA ALA A 65 -2.68 1.40 -24.62
C ALA A 65 -2.13 2.15 -25.84
N VAL A 66 -2.16 1.56 -27.04
CA VAL A 66 -1.79 2.25 -28.29
C VAL A 66 -2.68 3.46 -28.54
N ASN A 67 -4.00 3.28 -28.44
CA ASN A 67 -4.97 4.36 -28.63
C ASN A 67 -4.87 5.40 -27.51
N GLU A 68 -4.68 4.97 -26.26
CA GLU A 68 -4.50 5.86 -25.12
C GLU A 68 -3.24 6.72 -25.26
N LEU A 69 -2.11 6.14 -25.69
CA LEU A 69 -0.87 6.85 -25.98
C LEU A 69 -1.09 7.91 -27.07
N TYR A 70 -1.78 7.54 -28.15
CA TYR A 70 -2.12 8.49 -29.21
C TYR A 70 -2.93 9.68 -28.69
N GLU A 71 -3.95 9.44 -27.85
CA GLU A 71 -4.74 10.51 -27.23
C GLU A 71 -3.91 11.36 -26.25
N ILE A 72 -2.99 10.74 -25.51
CA ILE A 72 -2.04 11.44 -24.63
C ILE A 72 -1.18 12.40 -25.45
N ILE A 73 -0.62 11.97 -26.57
CA ILE A 73 0.20 12.81 -27.46
C ILE A 73 -0.65 13.95 -28.06
N CYS A 74 -1.85 13.63 -28.56
CA CYS A 74 -2.77 14.61 -29.16
C CYS A 74 -3.36 15.64 -28.19
N SER A 75 -3.39 15.33 -26.88
CA SER A 75 -3.98 16.20 -25.87
C SER A 75 -3.38 17.61 -25.89
N LYS A 76 -4.22 18.65 -25.79
CA LYS A 76 -3.78 20.04 -25.64
C LYS A 76 -3.07 20.31 -24.31
N ASN A 77 -3.37 19.50 -23.30
CA ASN A 77 -2.69 19.56 -22.01
C ASN A 77 -1.34 18.86 -22.11
N ILE A 78 -0.30 19.53 -21.64
CA ILE A 78 1.04 18.98 -21.46
C ILE A 78 1.02 18.15 -20.18
N ARG A 79 1.43 16.88 -20.28
CA ARG A 79 1.51 15.95 -19.16
C ARG A 79 2.91 16.02 -18.57
N ASP A 80 2.98 16.37 -17.30
CA ASP A 80 4.17 16.27 -16.44
C ASP A 80 4.53 14.81 -16.12
N PHE A 81 3.58 13.89 -16.27
CA PHE A 81 3.80 12.46 -16.06
C PHE A 81 2.99 11.62 -17.05
N ILE A 82 3.63 10.59 -17.61
CA ILE A 82 2.97 9.47 -18.28
C ILE A 82 3.42 8.17 -17.60
N LYS A 83 2.55 7.17 -17.58
CA LYS A 83 2.88 5.87 -16.96
C LYS A 83 3.98 5.17 -17.77
N SER A 84 4.84 4.41 -17.09
CA SER A 84 5.95 3.68 -17.69
C SER A 84 5.56 2.73 -18.83
N LYS A 85 4.34 2.16 -18.79
CA LYS A 85 3.83 1.37 -19.91
C LYS A 85 3.66 2.16 -21.22
N TYR A 86 3.36 3.46 -21.14
CA TYR A 86 3.26 4.33 -22.31
C TYR A 86 4.63 4.80 -22.77
N GLU A 87 5.59 4.98 -21.86
CA GLU A 87 6.99 5.27 -22.19
C GLU A 87 7.62 4.09 -22.94
N TYR A 88 7.50 2.88 -22.40
CA TYR A 88 7.92 1.65 -23.08
C TYR A 88 7.29 1.52 -24.46
N LEU A 89 5.97 1.70 -24.55
CA LEU A 89 5.26 1.60 -25.81
C LEU A 89 5.73 2.65 -26.82
N LEU A 90 5.89 3.91 -26.39
CA LEU A 90 6.40 4.96 -27.28
C LEU A 90 7.81 4.62 -27.77
N TYR A 91 8.69 4.15 -26.89
CA TYR A 91 10.04 3.73 -27.24
C TYR A 91 10.02 2.60 -28.28
N ALA A 92 9.22 1.56 -28.05
CA ALA A 92 9.07 0.44 -28.97
C ALA A 92 8.49 0.87 -30.33
N ILE A 93 7.55 1.83 -30.33
CA ILE A 93 7.01 2.43 -31.57
C ILE A 93 8.10 3.18 -32.33
N LEU A 94 8.97 3.92 -31.65
CA LEU A 94 10.08 4.63 -32.30
C LEU A 94 11.08 3.65 -32.92
N CYS A 95 11.45 2.58 -32.20
CA CYS A 95 12.31 1.53 -32.75
C CYS A 95 11.68 0.85 -33.97
N TRP A 96 10.40 0.49 -33.86
CA TRP A 96 9.66 -0.11 -34.97
C TRP A 96 9.58 0.83 -36.18
N TRP A 97 9.34 2.12 -35.95
CA TRP A 97 9.30 3.14 -37.00
C TRP A 97 10.64 3.27 -37.71
N GLU A 98 11.73 3.29 -36.95
CA GLU A 98 13.10 3.30 -37.46
C GLU A 98 13.39 2.07 -38.32
N ASP A 99 13.02 0.87 -37.83
CA ASP A 99 13.22 -0.38 -38.55
C ASP A 99 12.38 -0.49 -39.85
N CYS A 100 11.25 0.20 -39.91
CA CYS A 100 10.35 0.17 -41.07
C CYS A 100 10.63 1.25 -42.11
N THR A 101 11.45 2.25 -41.80
CA THR A 101 11.70 3.40 -42.67
C THR A 101 13.00 3.20 -43.43
N ASP A 102 12.94 3.20 -44.76
CA ASP A 102 14.10 2.92 -45.63
C ASP A 102 15.11 4.08 -45.71
N ASP A 103 14.66 5.32 -45.49
CA ASP A 103 15.48 6.54 -45.58
C ASP A 103 15.46 7.33 -44.26
N GLU A 104 16.64 7.68 -43.74
CA GLU A 104 16.78 8.48 -42.51
C GLU A 104 16.08 9.84 -42.63
N ASP A 105 16.02 10.42 -43.83
CA ASP A 105 15.36 11.70 -44.07
C ASP A 105 13.82 11.61 -43.91
N ASP A 106 13.23 10.41 -44.03
CA ASP A 106 11.79 10.17 -43.90
C ASP A 106 11.35 9.89 -42.44
N LEU A 107 12.30 9.66 -41.52
CA LEU A 107 12.02 9.38 -40.11
C LEU A 107 11.31 10.55 -39.41
N ILE A 108 11.57 11.77 -39.87
CA ILE A 108 10.89 12.99 -39.41
C ILE A 108 9.78 13.34 -40.40
N ILE A 109 8.55 12.94 -40.06
CA ILE A 109 7.37 13.10 -40.93
C ILE A 109 7.05 14.56 -41.23
N ASN A 110 7.12 15.43 -40.23
CA ASN A 110 6.78 16.85 -40.36
C ASN A 110 8.06 17.67 -40.44
N PRO A 111 8.33 18.39 -41.56
CA PRO A 111 9.45 19.29 -41.64
C PRO A 111 9.26 20.46 -40.67
N ILE A 112 10.37 20.92 -40.08
CA ILE A 112 10.34 22.10 -39.23
C ILE A 112 9.91 23.34 -40.03
N ASP A 113 9.00 24.14 -39.48
CA ASP A 113 8.56 25.36 -40.16
C ASP A 113 9.67 26.42 -40.18
N ASP A 114 9.68 27.24 -41.24
CA ASP A 114 10.72 28.26 -41.45
C ASP A 114 10.79 29.30 -40.33
N GLU A 115 9.69 29.56 -39.63
CA GLU A 115 9.65 30.52 -38.52
C GLU A 115 10.36 29.95 -37.31
N LEU A 116 10.05 28.71 -36.93
CA LEU A 116 10.67 28.00 -35.81
C LEU A 116 12.16 27.77 -36.07
N LYS A 117 12.51 27.43 -37.32
CA LYS A 117 13.90 27.32 -37.76
C LYS A 117 14.65 28.63 -37.62
N ARG A 118 14.05 29.78 -37.98
CA ARG A 118 14.67 31.11 -37.78
C ARG A 118 14.83 31.46 -36.31
N ASP A 119 13.81 31.23 -35.50
CA ASP A 119 13.83 31.56 -34.07
C ASP A 119 14.89 30.75 -33.29
N LEU A 120 15.14 29.52 -33.73
CA LEU A 120 16.18 28.64 -33.17
C LEU A 120 17.57 28.84 -33.78
N ASN A 121 17.71 29.61 -34.86
CA ASN A 121 19.01 29.84 -35.51
C ASN A 121 19.83 30.95 -34.82
N ASN A 122 19.94 30.88 -33.50
CA ASN A 122 20.80 31.69 -32.65
C ASN A 122 21.73 30.78 -31.82
N ASP A 123 22.74 31.33 -31.14
CA ASP A 123 23.78 30.51 -30.50
C ASP A 123 23.24 29.60 -29.38
N ASP A 124 22.16 29.98 -28.71
CA ASP A 124 21.50 29.15 -27.68
C ASP A 124 20.53 28.11 -28.30
N GLY A 125 19.83 28.48 -29.38
CA GLY A 125 18.79 27.66 -30.03
C GLY A 125 19.32 26.63 -31.02
N LYS A 126 20.55 26.76 -31.52
CA LYS A 126 21.17 25.82 -32.49
C LYS A 126 21.24 24.40 -31.94
N ASN A 127 21.45 24.25 -30.63
CA ASN A 127 21.46 22.94 -29.98
C ASN A 127 20.05 22.33 -29.99
N SER A 128 19.03 23.07 -29.56
CA SER A 128 17.64 22.62 -29.61
C SER A 128 17.19 22.29 -31.03
N LEU A 129 17.62 23.09 -32.02
CA LEU A 129 17.34 22.85 -33.43
C LEU A 129 17.91 21.51 -33.92
N LYS A 130 19.15 21.20 -33.53
CA LYS A 130 19.77 19.92 -33.81
C LYS A 130 18.94 18.79 -33.19
N LEU A 131 18.64 18.88 -31.90
CA LEU A 131 17.96 17.82 -31.16
C LEU A 131 16.56 17.48 -31.71
N ILE A 132 15.83 18.43 -32.29
CA ILE A 132 14.50 18.15 -32.86
C ILE A 132 14.50 17.75 -34.35
N GLN A 133 15.64 17.87 -35.03
CA GLN A 133 15.78 17.56 -36.47
C GLN A 133 16.32 16.17 -36.75
N TYR A 134 17.04 15.57 -35.80
CA TYR A 134 17.58 14.22 -35.96
C TYR A 134 16.73 13.22 -35.18
N PHE A 135 16.28 12.18 -35.86
CA PHE A 135 15.39 11.17 -35.26
C PHE A 135 16.06 10.44 -34.08
N GLU A 136 17.36 10.12 -34.18
CA GLU A 136 18.13 9.49 -33.08
C GLU A 136 17.99 10.26 -31.75
N GLU A 137 17.88 11.58 -31.81
CA GLU A 137 17.77 12.43 -30.62
C GLU A 137 16.38 12.31 -29.96
N TYR A 138 15.37 11.74 -30.64
CA TYR A 138 14.04 11.48 -30.06
C TYR A 138 14.11 10.49 -28.90
N TYR A 139 15.05 9.54 -28.92
CA TYR A 139 15.32 8.64 -27.80
C TYR A 139 15.85 9.35 -26.54
N TYR A 140 16.40 10.56 -26.71
CA TYR A 140 16.89 11.39 -25.61
C TYR A 140 15.86 12.44 -25.20
N ILE A 141 15.26 13.17 -26.16
CA ILE A 141 14.38 14.29 -25.81
C ILE A 141 12.99 13.86 -25.33
N CYS A 142 12.53 12.65 -25.65
CA CYS A 142 11.18 12.19 -25.29
C CYS A 142 11.13 11.42 -23.96
N PHE A 143 12.27 11.08 -23.37
CA PHE A 143 12.36 10.22 -22.19
C PHE A 143 13.35 10.80 -21.19
N GLN A 144 12.90 11.07 -19.97
CA GLN A 144 13.75 11.59 -18.89
C GLN A 144 14.80 10.59 -18.42
N ASP A 145 14.40 9.31 -18.41
CA ASP A 145 15.25 8.17 -18.14
C ASP A 145 14.79 6.99 -19.02
N HIS A 146 15.50 5.88 -18.88
CA HIS A 146 15.17 4.63 -19.56
C HIS A 146 14.91 3.52 -18.54
N ASP A 147 14.39 3.86 -17.35
CA ASP A 147 14.15 2.91 -16.26
C ASP A 147 13.12 1.83 -16.66
N PHE A 148 12.23 2.14 -17.61
CA PHE A 148 11.24 1.22 -18.15
C PHE A 148 11.82 0.13 -19.08
N LEU A 149 13.08 0.26 -19.53
CA LEU A 149 13.69 -0.73 -20.41
C LEU A 149 14.02 -2.03 -19.66
N PRO A 150 13.99 -3.21 -20.33
CA PRO A 150 14.07 -4.50 -19.64
C PRO A 150 15.32 -4.69 -18.77
N GLU A 151 16.50 -4.28 -19.24
CA GLU A 151 17.75 -4.46 -18.49
C GLU A 151 17.82 -3.56 -17.25
N GLN A 152 17.43 -2.30 -17.39
CA GLN A 152 17.36 -1.29 -16.33
C GLN A 152 16.33 -1.71 -15.29
N LEU A 153 15.10 -2.00 -15.72
CA LEU A 153 14.02 -2.41 -14.83
C LEU A 153 14.38 -3.69 -14.07
N SER A 154 14.96 -4.69 -14.74
CA SER A 154 15.40 -5.92 -14.09
C SER A 154 16.47 -5.65 -13.02
N SER A 155 17.40 -4.75 -13.31
CA SER A 155 18.42 -4.32 -12.35
C SER A 155 17.81 -3.60 -11.15
N MET A 156 16.84 -2.71 -11.37
CA MET A 156 16.11 -1.99 -10.33
C MET A 156 15.30 -2.94 -9.45
N VAL A 157 14.56 -3.89 -10.04
CA VAL A 157 13.80 -4.91 -9.29
C VAL A 157 14.75 -5.76 -8.46
N MET A 158 15.86 -6.23 -9.05
CA MET A 158 16.87 -7.01 -8.32
C MET A 158 17.52 -6.22 -7.18
N LEU A 159 17.74 -4.92 -7.36
CA LEU A 159 18.23 -4.03 -6.31
C LEU A 159 17.20 -3.88 -5.19
N TYR A 160 15.93 -3.63 -5.54
CA TYR A 160 14.82 -3.52 -4.61
C TYR A 160 14.65 -4.79 -3.76
N LEU A 161 14.70 -5.96 -4.40
CA LEU A 161 14.60 -7.26 -3.73
C LEU A 161 15.76 -7.53 -2.76
N ARG A 162 16.96 -6.99 -3.04
CA ARG A 162 18.13 -7.11 -2.15
C ARG A 162 18.09 -6.13 -0.98
N ASN A 163 17.86 -4.86 -1.28
CA ASN A 163 17.78 -3.79 -0.30
C ASN A 163 16.98 -2.61 -0.87
N PRO A 164 15.72 -2.44 -0.46
CA PRO A 164 14.83 -1.39 -0.97
C PRO A 164 15.38 0.03 -0.78
N LYS A 165 16.16 0.27 0.29
CA LYS A 165 16.75 1.59 0.55
C LYS A 165 17.77 2.00 -0.50
N LEU A 166 18.38 1.04 -1.19
CA LEU A 166 19.29 1.36 -2.29
C LEU A 166 18.54 1.85 -3.52
N LEU A 167 17.30 1.40 -3.75
CA LEU A 167 16.48 1.90 -4.85
C LEU A 167 16.16 3.39 -4.64
N GLU A 168 15.66 3.76 -3.46
CA GLU A 168 15.39 5.15 -3.09
C GLU A 168 16.64 6.03 -3.21
N MET A 169 17.80 5.53 -2.77
CA MET A 169 19.07 6.27 -2.82
C MET A 169 19.63 6.47 -4.25
N PHE A 170 19.45 5.51 -5.15
CA PHE A 170 20.09 5.55 -6.48
C PHE A 170 19.15 5.98 -7.60
N PHE A 171 17.86 5.66 -7.49
CA PHE A 171 16.86 5.87 -8.55
C PHE A 171 15.69 6.75 -8.10
N GLN A 172 15.69 7.22 -6.84
CA GLN A 172 14.63 8.09 -6.30
C GLN A 172 13.21 7.47 -6.34
N HIS A 173 13.11 6.15 -6.49
CA HIS A 173 11.86 5.40 -6.46
C HIS A 173 11.66 4.72 -5.09
N ASP A 174 10.50 4.94 -4.46
CA ASP A 174 10.11 4.28 -3.21
C ASP A 174 9.58 2.85 -3.44
N ASN A 175 8.98 2.63 -4.60
CA ASN A 175 8.49 1.35 -5.10
C ASN A 175 8.54 1.32 -6.64
N LEU A 176 8.14 0.21 -7.25
CA LEU A 176 8.19 -0.04 -8.68
C LEU A 176 6.81 -0.46 -9.20
N ASP A 177 5.74 -0.04 -8.51
CA ASP A 177 4.38 -0.52 -8.79
C ASP A 177 3.91 -0.12 -10.20
N ASP A 178 4.34 1.04 -10.69
CA ASP A 178 4.05 1.51 -12.06
C ASP A 178 4.73 0.67 -13.16
N TYR A 179 5.74 -0.14 -12.80
CA TYR A 179 6.47 -1.00 -13.71
C TYR A 179 6.01 -2.46 -13.69
N ILE A 180 5.07 -2.85 -12.80
CA ILE A 180 4.67 -4.26 -12.58
C ILE A 180 4.34 -4.99 -13.88
N ASP A 181 3.62 -4.32 -14.78
CA ASP A 181 3.21 -4.94 -16.04
C ASP A 181 4.39 -5.12 -17.01
N LEU A 182 5.46 -4.34 -16.87
CA LEU A 182 6.67 -4.43 -17.69
C LEU A 182 7.72 -5.42 -17.16
N MET A 183 7.62 -5.83 -15.89
CA MET A 183 8.57 -6.74 -15.26
C MET A 183 8.57 -8.14 -15.89
N GLU A 184 9.76 -8.75 -16.00
CA GLU A 184 9.93 -10.17 -16.33
C GLU A 184 9.14 -11.04 -15.34
N CYS A 185 8.61 -12.18 -15.79
CA CYS A 185 7.64 -12.95 -15.01
C CYS A 185 8.17 -13.42 -13.65
N ASP A 186 9.39 -13.93 -13.59
CA ASP A 186 10.04 -14.40 -12.36
C ASP A 186 10.38 -13.24 -11.40
N LEU A 187 10.84 -12.11 -11.94
CA LEU A 187 11.14 -10.91 -11.16
C LEU A 187 9.88 -10.26 -10.62
N ARG A 188 8.82 -10.20 -11.44
CA ARG A 188 7.51 -9.70 -11.03
C ARG A 188 6.93 -10.54 -9.90
N ASP A 189 6.95 -11.86 -10.02
CA ASP A 189 6.40 -12.74 -9.00
C ASP A 189 7.14 -12.53 -7.67
N ARG A 190 8.48 -12.48 -7.68
CA ARG A 190 9.29 -12.17 -6.50
C ARG A 190 9.06 -10.76 -5.96
N TYR A 191 8.86 -9.78 -6.84
CA TYR A 191 8.55 -8.41 -6.47
C TYR A 191 7.19 -8.31 -5.78
N LEU A 192 6.16 -8.93 -6.35
CA LEU A 192 4.81 -8.99 -5.80
C LEU A 192 4.79 -9.81 -4.50
N GLU A 193 5.56 -10.88 -4.39
CA GLU A 193 5.77 -11.62 -3.14
C GLU A 193 6.41 -10.72 -2.09
N THR A 194 7.51 -10.03 -2.41
CA THR A 194 8.20 -9.11 -1.49
C THR A 194 7.32 -7.92 -1.11
N GLN A 195 6.55 -7.37 -2.05
CA GLN A 195 5.54 -6.36 -1.78
C GLN A 195 4.43 -6.94 -0.92
N SER A 196 3.98 -8.18 -1.16
CA SER A 196 3.01 -8.86 -0.30
C SER A 196 3.58 -9.18 1.08
N GLU A 197 4.89 -9.36 1.24
CA GLU A 197 5.59 -9.58 2.52
C GLU A 197 5.83 -8.28 3.27
N LYS A 198 6.22 -7.20 2.57
CA LYS A 198 6.29 -5.83 3.11
C LYS A 198 4.92 -5.29 3.44
N ASN A 199 3.93 -5.58 2.60
CA ASN A 199 2.53 -5.36 2.90
C ASN A 199 2.04 -6.39 3.90
N ARG A 200 2.59 -7.59 4.11
CA ARG A 200 2.30 -8.35 5.36
C ARG A 200 2.90 -7.67 6.58
N GLY A 201 3.87 -6.78 6.38
CA GLY A 201 4.34 -5.79 7.37
C GLY A 201 3.52 -4.50 7.45
N LEU A 202 2.59 -4.20 6.51
CA LEU A 202 1.83 -2.94 6.44
C LEU A 202 0.33 -3.07 6.04
N CYS A 203 -0.17 -4.28 5.86
CA CYS A 203 -1.49 -4.71 5.39
C CYS A 203 -1.83 -5.97 6.20
N ASN A 204 -2.72 -5.73 7.15
CA ASN A 204 -3.13 -6.57 8.24
C ASN A 204 -3.07 -8.09 8.00
N SER A 205 -2.21 -8.78 8.75
CA SER A 205 -2.44 -10.19 9.09
C SER A 205 -3.90 -10.39 9.55
N LEU A 206 -4.49 -11.59 9.42
CA LEU A 206 -5.83 -11.86 9.95
C LEU A 206 -5.95 -11.40 11.42
N SER A 207 -4.87 -11.50 12.19
CA SER A 207 -4.75 -10.92 13.53
C SER A 207 -5.02 -9.42 13.61
N GLU A 208 -4.42 -8.63 12.72
CA GLU A 208 -4.61 -7.18 12.66
C GLU A 208 -6.00 -6.82 12.11
N ASN A 209 -6.57 -7.62 11.20
CA ASN A 209 -7.96 -7.42 10.75
C ASN A 209 -8.95 -7.61 11.90
N ILE A 210 -8.79 -8.69 12.69
CA ILE A 210 -9.59 -8.92 13.91
C ILE A 210 -9.42 -7.74 14.89
N VAL A 211 -8.19 -7.30 15.12
CA VAL A 211 -7.90 -6.16 16.02
C VAL A 211 -8.53 -4.86 15.50
N MET A 212 -8.52 -4.61 14.19
CA MET A 212 -9.13 -3.43 13.59
C MET A 212 -10.66 -3.44 13.67
N GLU A 213 -11.31 -4.60 13.50
CA GLU A 213 -12.74 -4.75 13.77
C GLU A 213 -13.06 -4.44 15.24
N LEU A 214 -12.26 -4.96 16.19
CA LEU A 214 -12.42 -4.68 17.61
C LEU A 214 -12.25 -3.18 17.91
N ILE A 215 -11.23 -2.53 17.36
CA ILE A 215 -11.00 -1.09 17.50
C ILE A 215 -12.19 -0.29 16.95
N SER A 216 -12.77 -0.71 15.81
CA SER A 216 -13.95 -0.08 15.23
C SER A 216 -15.16 -0.16 16.16
N VAL A 217 -15.39 -1.35 16.74
CA VAL A 217 -16.45 -1.58 17.74
C VAL A 217 -16.24 -0.72 18.98
N ILE A 218 -15.03 -0.72 19.56
CA ILE A 218 -14.67 0.08 20.74
C ILE A 218 -14.90 1.57 20.47
N LYS A 219 -14.40 2.09 19.34
CA LYS A 219 -14.60 3.50 18.94
C LYS A 219 -16.08 3.84 18.77
N ARG A 220 -16.89 2.92 18.23
CA ARG A 220 -18.34 3.09 18.10
C ARG A 220 -19.02 3.15 19.47
N PHE A 221 -18.60 2.31 20.41
CA PHE A 221 -19.14 2.27 21.77
C PHE A 221 -18.75 3.50 22.59
N GLN A 222 -17.52 3.99 22.44
CA GLN A 222 -17.04 5.23 23.07
C GLN A 222 -17.87 6.46 22.68
N LYS A 223 -18.49 6.48 21.49
CA LYS A 223 -19.42 7.55 21.09
C LYS A 223 -20.73 7.56 21.90
N ARG A 224 -21.04 6.47 22.61
CA ARG A 224 -22.27 6.25 23.38
C ARG A 224 -21.95 5.83 24.81
N ILE A 225 -20.91 6.43 25.39
CA ILE A 225 -20.33 6.07 26.70
C ILE A 225 -21.37 6.00 27.83
N VAL A 226 -22.43 6.83 27.75
CA VAL A 226 -23.54 6.86 28.71
C VAL A 226 -24.24 5.49 28.84
N HIS A 227 -24.30 4.71 27.76
CA HIS A 227 -24.89 3.36 27.78
C HIS A 227 -24.04 2.32 28.53
N PHE A 228 -22.76 2.64 28.79
CA PHE A 228 -21.78 1.74 29.41
C PHE A 228 -21.41 2.14 30.85
N GLU A 229 -21.97 3.23 31.38
CA GLU A 229 -21.62 3.74 32.72
C GLU A 229 -21.93 2.75 33.84
N ASN A 230 -23.09 2.10 33.74
CA ASN A 230 -23.58 1.17 34.75
C ASN A 230 -23.39 -0.30 34.38
N ARG A 231 -22.82 -0.58 33.19
CA ARG A 231 -22.58 -1.96 32.77
C ARG A 231 -21.36 -2.53 33.46
N ASP A 232 -21.43 -3.77 33.88
CA ASP A 232 -20.27 -4.48 34.41
C ASP A 232 -19.37 -5.06 33.29
N GLU A 233 -18.30 -5.73 33.69
CA GLU A 233 -17.34 -6.36 32.78
C GLU A 233 -18.03 -7.36 31.84
N VAL A 234 -18.90 -8.21 32.40
CA VAL A 234 -19.56 -9.31 31.69
C VAL A 234 -20.56 -8.78 30.66
N GLU A 235 -21.32 -7.75 31.04
CA GLU A 235 -22.26 -7.07 30.16
C GLU A 235 -21.54 -6.38 28.98
N ILE A 236 -20.38 -5.76 29.25
CA ILE A 236 -19.56 -5.13 28.20
C ILE A 236 -19.01 -6.18 27.23
N THR A 237 -18.50 -7.31 27.74
CA THR A 237 -18.02 -8.42 26.91
C THR A 237 -19.11 -8.97 26.01
N ALA A 238 -20.33 -9.12 26.54
CA ALA A 238 -21.51 -9.52 25.75
C ALA A 238 -21.78 -8.56 24.60
N ASP A 239 -21.80 -7.26 24.87
CA ASP A 239 -22.04 -6.24 23.84
C ASP A 239 -20.96 -6.26 22.74
N ILE A 240 -19.69 -6.48 23.13
CA ILE A 240 -18.57 -6.56 22.18
C ILE A 240 -18.71 -7.80 21.29
N GLN A 241 -19.04 -8.96 21.88
CA GLN A 241 -19.28 -10.19 21.13
C GLN A 241 -20.37 -9.98 20.07
N ASP A 242 -21.55 -9.51 20.48
CA ASP A 242 -22.69 -9.28 19.59
C ASP A 242 -22.35 -8.28 18.48
N ALA A 243 -21.56 -7.26 18.81
CA ALA A 243 -21.15 -6.22 17.89
C ALA A 243 -20.14 -6.67 16.83
N ILE A 244 -19.30 -7.65 17.14
CA ILE A 244 -18.20 -8.08 16.27
C ILE A 244 -18.48 -9.40 15.55
N ALA A 245 -19.30 -10.29 16.13
CA ALA A 245 -19.54 -11.64 15.61
C ALA A 245 -19.96 -11.65 14.14
N GLY A 246 -20.91 -10.79 13.76
CA GLY A 246 -21.36 -10.69 12.37
C GLY A 246 -20.26 -10.24 11.42
N SER A 247 -19.39 -9.32 11.83
CA SER A 247 -18.26 -8.85 10.99
C SER A 247 -17.20 -9.93 10.83
N LEU A 248 -16.85 -10.63 11.92
CA LEU A 248 -15.87 -11.71 11.89
C LEU A 248 -16.32 -12.89 11.03
N ASN A 249 -17.59 -13.30 11.19
CA ASN A 249 -18.14 -14.41 10.43
C ASN A 249 -18.28 -14.05 8.94
N SER A 250 -18.88 -12.91 8.63
CA SER A 250 -19.17 -12.55 7.22
C SER A 250 -17.92 -12.21 6.40
N LYS A 251 -16.89 -11.62 7.02
CA LYS A 251 -15.69 -11.18 6.29
C LYS A 251 -14.54 -12.18 6.32
N TYR A 252 -14.42 -12.95 7.39
CA TYR A 252 -13.24 -13.76 7.65
C TYR A 252 -13.55 -15.22 7.97
N ASP A 253 -14.83 -15.63 7.94
CA ASP A 253 -15.29 -16.98 8.30
C ASP A 253 -14.86 -17.40 9.72
N LEU A 254 -14.85 -16.42 10.64
CA LEU A 254 -14.45 -16.60 12.04
C LEU A 254 -15.66 -16.60 12.97
N HIS A 255 -15.58 -17.46 13.98
CA HIS A 255 -16.53 -17.56 15.08
C HIS A 255 -15.96 -16.92 16.35
N ILE A 256 -16.85 -16.45 17.22
CA ILE A 256 -16.49 -15.90 18.53
C ILE A 256 -17.39 -16.50 19.60
N SER A 257 -16.79 -16.99 20.68
CA SER A 257 -17.48 -17.57 21.83
C SER A 257 -17.06 -16.92 23.13
N ARG A 258 -18.00 -16.81 24.07
CA ARG A 258 -17.77 -16.33 25.43
C ARG A 258 -17.57 -17.49 26.40
N GLU A 259 -16.86 -17.21 27.50
CA GLU A 259 -16.72 -18.12 28.65
C GLU A 259 -16.26 -19.52 28.24
N PHE A 260 -15.38 -19.57 27.24
CA PHE A 260 -14.87 -20.83 26.73
C PHE A 260 -13.92 -21.43 27.75
N THR A 261 -14.23 -22.64 28.24
CA THR A 261 -13.44 -23.32 29.26
C THR A 261 -12.10 -23.77 28.67
N MET A 262 -11.01 -23.14 29.09
CA MET A 262 -9.66 -23.41 28.60
C MET A 262 -8.59 -23.08 29.66
N GLY A 263 -7.42 -23.71 29.59
CA GLY A 263 -6.25 -23.35 30.39
C GLY A 263 -5.83 -24.37 31.47
N ARG A 264 -4.75 -24.02 32.18
CA ARG A 264 -3.97 -24.91 33.08
C ARG A 264 -4.14 -24.59 34.57
N ALA A 265 -5.30 -24.06 34.98
CA ALA A 265 -5.50 -23.61 36.35
C ALA A 265 -5.54 -24.78 37.36
N ILE A 266 -4.92 -24.57 38.53
CA ILE A 266 -4.62 -25.61 39.54
C ILE A 266 -5.88 -26.17 40.23
N LYS A 267 -7.06 -25.52 40.13
CA LYS A 267 -8.28 -25.89 40.90
C LYS A 267 -9.55 -26.16 40.07
N LYS A 268 -9.74 -25.51 38.92
CA LYS A 268 -10.82 -25.72 37.92
C LYS A 268 -10.30 -25.21 36.56
N LEU A 269 -10.81 -25.72 35.44
CA LEU A 269 -10.54 -25.15 34.11
C LEU A 269 -10.84 -23.64 34.14
N GLY A 270 -9.93 -22.82 33.61
CA GLY A 270 -10.17 -21.38 33.49
C GLY A 270 -11.21 -21.10 32.40
N GLU A 271 -11.83 -19.93 32.44
CA GLU A 271 -12.75 -19.45 31.40
C GLU A 271 -12.17 -18.17 30.83
N THR A 272 -11.99 -18.12 29.51
CA THR A 272 -11.61 -16.87 28.84
C THR A 272 -12.85 -16.05 28.50
N ASP A 273 -12.73 -14.73 28.56
CA ASP A 273 -13.83 -13.82 28.25
C ASP A 273 -14.30 -13.97 26.80
N LEU A 274 -13.38 -13.99 25.83
CA LEU A 274 -13.68 -14.19 24.41
C LEU A 274 -12.63 -15.07 23.71
N TYR A 275 -13.12 -16.03 22.93
CA TYR A 275 -12.33 -16.97 22.14
C TYR A 275 -12.73 -16.86 20.66
N ILE A 276 -11.75 -16.68 19.78
CA ILE A 276 -11.93 -16.53 18.33
C ILE A 276 -11.30 -17.73 17.62
N TYR A 277 -12.08 -18.37 16.74
CA TYR A 277 -11.68 -19.60 16.04
C TYR A 277 -12.33 -19.70 14.66
N ALA A 278 -11.80 -20.57 13.79
CA ALA A 278 -12.48 -21.04 12.59
C ALA A 278 -12.90 -22.49 12.78
N GLU A 279 -14.02 -22.88 12.18
CA GLU A 279 -14.45 -24.27 12.09
C GLU A 279 -14.69 -24.63 10.62
N LYS A 280 -13.88 -25.55 10.08
CA LYS A 280 -13.99 -25.99 8.70
C LYS A 280 -13.91 -27.50 8.61
N ASP A 281 -14.91 -28.12 7.99
CA ASP A 281 -15.00 -29.57 7.81
C ASP A 281 -14.84 -30.38 9.13
N GLY A 282 -15.29 -29.81 10.26
CA GLY A 282 -15.18 -30.40 11.59
C GLY A 282 -13.81 -30.20 12.27
N HIS A 283 -12.89 -29.47 11.64
CA HIS A 283 -11.61 -29.06 12.23
C HIS A 283 -11.71 -27.65 12.81
N VAL A 284 -11.31 -27.51 14.08
CA VAL A 284 -11.24 -26.21 14.78
C VAL A 284 -9.82 -25.68 14.71
N THR A 285 -9.68 -24.42 14.30
CA THR A 285 -8.40 -23.68 14.31
C THR A 285 -8.49 -22.52 15.31
N ASP A 286 -7.62 -22.55 16.31
CA ASP A 286 -7.49 -21.54 17.36
C ASP A 286 -6.82 -20.26 16.80
N TYR A 287 -7.49 -19.11 16.85
CA TYR A 287 -6.90 -17.86 16.39
C TYR A 287 -6.45 -16.97 17.54
N ALA A 288 -7.39 -16.56 18.39
CA ALA A 288 -7.11 -15.57 19.43
C ALA A 288 -7.91 -15.79 20.70
N VAL A 289 -7.30 -15.34 21.79
CA VAL A 289 -7.93 -15.20 23.10
C VAL A 289 -7.94 -13.73 23.47
N LEU A 290 -9.08 -13.23 23.95
CA LEU A 290 -9.22 -11.89 24.49
C LEU A 290 -9.64 -11.97 25.95
N GLU A 291 -8.84 -11.35 26.81
CA GLU A 291 -9.15 -11.16 28.22
C GLU A 291 -9.47 -9.68 28.44
N ASN A 292 -10.56 -9.38 29.14
CA ASN A 292 -10.94 -8.04 29.54
C ASN A 292 -10.92 -7.88 31.06
N LYS A 293 -10.36 -6.79 31.55
CA LYS A 293 -10.38 -6.41 32.96
C LYS A 293 -10.40 -4.90 33.10
N TYR A 294 -10.77 -4.40 34.27
CA TYR A 294 -10.45 -3.01 34.63
C TYR A 294 -8.93 -2.78 34.64
N ILE A 295 -8.50 -1.59 34.19
CA ILE A 295 -7.09 -1.27 33.93
C ILE A 295 -6.18 -1.39 35.17
N GLU A 296 -6.71 -1.15 36.37
CA GLU A 296 -6.02 -1.36 37.64
C GLU A 296 -5.53 -2.81 37.80
N ASN A 297 -6.26 -3.77 37.24
CA ASN A 297 -6.00 -5.21 37.32
C ASN A 297 -5.17 -5.76 36.15
N PHE A 298 -4.59 -4.89 35.32
CA PHE A 298 -3.87 -5.29 34.09
C PHE A 298 -2.81 -6.38 34.28
N THR A 299 -2.03 -6.38 35.37
CA THR A 299 -1.02 -7.43 35.59
C THR A 299 -1.66 -8.81 35.74
N ASN A 300 -2.81 -8.90 36.42
CA ASN A 300 -3.57 -10.15 36.55
C ASN A 300 -4.18 -10.55 35.21
N GLN A 301 -4.76 -9.59 34.47
CA GLN A 301 -5.28 -9.77 33.11
C GLN A 301 -4.22 -10.38 32.18
N TYR A 302 -3.01 -9.81 32.17
CA TYR A 302 -1.91 -10.29 31.35
C TYR A 302 -1.52 -11.72 31.73
N ASN A 303 -1.35 -12.01 33.02
CA ASN A 303 -0.97 -13.36 33.47
C ASN A 303 -2.05 -14.41 33.17
N GLN A 304 -3.33 -14.05 33.27
CA GLN A 304 -4.44 -14.91 32.87
C GLN A 304 -4.38 -15.22 31.37
N LEU A 305 -4.22 -14.18 30.54
CA LEU A 305 -4.06 -14.34 29.09
C LEU A 305 -2.88 -15.25 28.74
N MET A 306 -1.70 -15.04 29.36
CA MET A 306 -0.54 -15.91 29.15
C MET A 306 -0.79 -17.37 29.56
N GLY A 307 -1.63 -17.60 30.57
CA GLY A 307 -2.05 -18.94 30.99
C GLY A 307 -2.96 -19.66 29.97
N TYR A 308 -3.59 -18.90 29.07
CA TYR A 308 -4.44 -19.43 28.00
C TYR A 308 -3.68 -19.58 26.68
N LEU A 309 -2.78 -18.64 26.37
CA LEU A 309 -1.98 -18.66 25.15
C LEU A 309 -1.04 -19.86 25.14
N ASN A 310 -1.31 -20.79 24.24
CA ASN A 310 -0.52 -21.97 23.97
C ASN A 310 -0.09 -21.95 22.48
N PRO A 311 0.78 -22.87 22.03
CA PRO A 311 1.31 -22.88 20.67
C PRO A 311 0.29 -22.92 19.53
N ASN A 312 -0.96 -23.31 19.79
CA ASN A 312 -2.01 -23.39 18.77
C ASN A 312 -2.62 -22.03 18.44
N PHE A 313 -2.51 -21.05 19.34
CA PHE A 313 -3.02 -19.70 19.11
C PHE A 313 -2.06 -18.89 18.24
N GLU A 314 -2.61 -17.99 17.43
CA GLU A 314 -1.81 -17.04 16.67
C GLU A 314 -1.39 -15.82 17.50
N PHE A 315 -2.29 -15.32 18.35
CA PHE A 315 -2.05 -14.11 19.15
C PHE A 315 -3.01 -13.96 20.34
N GLY A 316 -2.70 -13.02 21.23
CA GLY A 316 -3.56 -12.66 22.36
C GLY A 316 -4.01 -11.20 22.33
N ILE A 317 -5.07 -10.90 23.08
CA ILE A 317 -5.61 -9.55 23.23
C ILE A 317 -5.91 -9.26 24.69
N THR A 318 -5.47 -8.11 25.19
CA THR A 318 -5.97 -7.54 26.45
C THR A 318 -6.81 -6.32 26.17
N LEU A 319 -8.05 -6.30 26.63
CA LEU A 319 -8.91 -5.11 26.60
C LEU A 319 -9.06 -4.53 28.00
N SER A 320 -8.40 -3.41 28.27
CA SER A 320 -8.44 -2.76 29.59
C SER A 320 -9.54 -1.70 29.65
N MET A 321 -10.51 -1.86 30.54
CA MET A 321 -11.56 -0.87 30.77
C MET A 321 -11.04 0.24 31.67
N ASN A 322 -11.13 1.49 31.21
CA ASN A 322 -10.61 2.64 31.94
C ASN A 322 -11.70 3.67 32.27
N ARG A 323 -12.05 3.77 33.56
CA ARG A 323 -13.06 4.73 34.07
C ARG A 323 -12.48 5.94 34.79
N GLU A 324 -11.20 5.91 35.16
CA GLU A 324 -10.63 6.88 36.10
C GLU A 324 -9.60 7.81 35.47
N MET A 325 -8.70 7.28 34.64
CA MET A 325 -7.56 8.04 34.12
C MET A 325 -7.77 8.50 32.68
N SER A 326 -6.94 9.44 32.21
CA SER A 326 -6.94 9.83 30.80
C SER A 326 -6.37 8.70 29.93
N LEU A 327 -6.75 8.66 28.65
CA LEU A 327 -6.30 7.63 27.71
C LEU A 327 -4.76 7.53 27.66
N LYS A 328 -4.07 8.68 27.63
CA LYS A 328 -2.60 8.75 27.66
C LYS A 328 -2.04 8.09 28.92
N LYS A 329 -2.55 8.46 30.11
CA LYS A 329 -2.12 7.87 31.38
C LYS A 329 -2.39 6.37 31.43
N GLY A 330 -3.50 5.91 30.85
CA GLY A 330 -3.82 4.49 30.74
C GLY A 330 -2.78 3.71 29.93
N PHE A 331 -2.38 4.22 28.76
CA PHE A 331 -1.32 3.57 27.98
C PHE A 331 0.04 3.63 28.68
N ASP A 332 0.36 4.75 29.34
CA ASP A 332 1.57 4.86 30.17
C ASP A 332 1.59 3.80 31.28
N GLU A 333 0.46 3.56 31.94
CA GLU A 333 0.32 2.54 32.98
C GLU A 333 0.49 1.11 32.44
N ILE A 334 -0.17 0.77 31.33
CA ILE A 334 -0.02 -0.54 30.67
C ILE A 334 1.45 -0.78 30.29
N GLU A 335 2.10 0.20 29.66
CA GLU A 335 3.50 0.06 29.25
C GLU A 335 4.44 -0.15 30.44
N ASN A 336 4.24 0.61 31.52
CA ASN A 336 5.02 0.47 32.75
C ASN A 336 4.80 -0.89 33.43
N LYS A 337 3.55 -1.38 33.46
CA LYS A 337 3.24 -2.73 33.98
C LYS A 337 3.88 -3.81 33.11
N LEU A 338 3.81 -3.72 31.77
CA LEU A 338 4.48 -4.67 30.88
C LEU A 338 5.99 -4.72 31.10
N LYS A 339 6.63 -3.55 31.28
CA LYS A 339 8.07 -3.44 31.57
C LYS A 339 8.48 -4.02 32.92
N SER A 340 7.56 -4.11 33.88
CA SER A 340 7.85 -4.64 35.22
C SER A 340 7.63 -6.15 35.35
N ILE A 341 7.01 -6.79 34.35
CA ILE A 341 6.83 -8.25 34.30
C ILE A 341 8.18 -8.96 34.18
N LYS A 342 8.35 -10.04 34.95
CA LYS A 342 9.54 -10.89 34.97
C LYS A 342 9.12 -12.36 34.91
N GLY A 343 10.02 -13.21 34.43
CA GLY A 343 9.81 -14.66 34.33
C GLY A 343 9.62 -15.13 32.89
N ASP A 344 9.09 -16.34 32.72
CA ASP A 344 9.03 -17.03 31.42
C ASP A 344 8.16 -16.29 30.37
N PHE A 345 7.20 -15.48 30.82
CA PHE A 345 6.33 -14.67 29.98
C PHE A 345 6.74 -13.19 29.93
N GLN A 346 8.00 -12.87 30.22
CA GLN A 346 8.49 -11.50 30.11
C GLN A 346 8.41 -11.02 28.65
N PRO A 347 7.80 -9.84 28.38
CA PRO A 347 7.81 -9.25 27.04
C PRO A 347 9.23 -8.95 26.56
N ILE A 348 9.58 -9.40 25.35
CA ILE A 348 10.87 -9.13 24.71
C ILE A 348 10.85 -7.85 23.88
N ARG A 349 9.66 -7.40 23.46
CA ARG A 349 9.46 -6.18 22.69
C ARG A 349 8.14 -5.55 23.09
N ILE A 350 8.13 -4.23 23.23
CA ILE A 350 6.92 -3.44 23.52
C ILE A 350 6.93 -2.22 22.60
N GLN A 351 5.83 -1.97 21.88
CA GLN A 351 5.71 -0.86 20.95
C GLN A 351 4.34 -0.19 21.04
N ARG A 352 4.32 1.14 21.03
CA ARG A 352 3.07 1.91 20.83
C ARG A 352 2.76 1.98 19.35
N ILE A 353 1.49 1.82 18.99
CA ILE A 353 0.99 1.89 17.62
C ILE A 353 0.03 3.08 17.50
N GLY A 354 0.21 3.90 16.46
CA GLY A 354 -0.60 5.09 16.16
C GLY A 354 0.27 6.25 15.64
N GLU A 355 -0.27 7.08 14.74
CA GLU A 355 0.47 8.20 14.13
C GLU A 355 0.58 9.40 15.08
N ARG A 356 -0.55 10.04 15.40
CA ARG A 356 -0.62 11.23 16.28
C ARG A 356 -0.98 10.88 17.72
N ASP A 357 -1.85 9.89 17.89
CA ASP A 357 -2.32 9.39 19.20
C ASP A 357 -2.10 7.88 19.28
N THR A 358 -1.70 7.39 20.46
CA THR A 358 -1.57 5.94 20.70
C THR A 358 -2.93 5.28 20.57
N LEU A 359 -3.05 4.36 19.60
CA LEU A 359 -4.23 3.55 19.35
C LEU A 359 -4.22 2.27 20.21
N MET A 360 -3.04 1.65 20.32
CA MET A 360 -2.81 0.43 21.10
C MET A 360 -1.33 0.27 21.46
N ILE A 361 -1.03 -0.65 22.37
CA ILE A 361 0.33 -1.15 22.60
C ILE A 361 0.40 -2.59 22.06
N THR A 362 1.51 -2.94 21.43
CA THR A 362 1.82 -4.33 21.08
C THR A 362 2.96 -4.81 21.96
N SER A 363 2.89 -6.05 22.41
CA SER A 363 4.03 -6.75 23.00
C SER A 363 4.31 -8.06 22.28
N GLU A 364 5.57 -8.49 22.28
CA GLU A 364 5.98 -9.82 21.83
C GLU A 364 6.56 -10.58 23.03
N HIS A 365 6.23 -11.87 23.14
CA HIS A 365 6.80 -12.79 24.12
C HIS A 365 7.24 -14.10 23.44
N ILE A 366 8.05 -14.89 24.14
CA ILE A 366 8.48 -16.21 23.68
C ILE A 366 7.54 -17.26 24.26
N VAL A 367 6.95 -18.08 23.40
CA VAL A 367 6.12 -19.22 23.81
C VAL A 367 7.04 -20.31 24.39
N PRO A 368 6.90 -20.69 25.68
CA PRO A 368 7.83 -21.61 26.32
C PRO A 368 7.94 -22.98 25.64
N GLU A 369 6.85 -23.49 25.07
CA GLU A 369 6.78 -24.82 24.46
C GLU A 369 7.44 -24.91 23.07
N THR A 370 7.50 -23.81 22.32
CA THR A 370 8.01 -23.82 20.93
C THR A 370 9.21 -22.92 20.70
N GLY A 371 9.47 -21.96 21.61
CA GLY A 371 10.45 -20.91 21.40
C GLY A 371 10.04 -19.86 20.36
N ASN A 372 8.84 -19.97 19.79
CA ASN A 372 8.32 -19.03 18.80
C ASN A 372 7.92 -17.71 19.46
N ARG A 373 7.93 -16.63 18.67
CA ARG A 373 7.41 -15.33 19.10
C ARG A 373 5.90 -15.29 18.91
N MET A 374 5.20 -14.78 19.90
CA MET A 374 3.77 -14.52 19.82
C MET A 374 3.48 -13.07 20.19
N LYS A 375 2.61 -12.44 19.39
CA LYS A 375 2.20 -11.04 19.56
C LYS A 375 0.99 -10.96 20.48
N VAL A 376 0.95 -9.93 21.32
CA VAL A 376 -0.22 -9.57 22.13
C VAL A 376 -0.57 -8.12 21.91
N PHE A 377 -1.86 -7.87 21.66
CA PHE A 377 -2.40 -6.54 21.42
C PHE A 377 -3.08 -6.01 22.68
N HIS A 378 -2.67 -4.84 23.13
CA HIS A 378 -3.17 -4.20 24.35
C HIS A 378 -3.96 -2.95 24.00
N MET A 379 -5.27 -3.01 24.20
CA MET A 379 -6.22 -1.95 23.88
C MET A 379 -6.87 -1.40 25.15
N ILE A 380 -7.30 -0.13 25.08
CA ILE A 380 -8.04 0.52 26.17
C ILE A 380 -9.45 0.85 25.69
N PHE A 381 -10.46 0.33 26.40
CA PHE A 381 -11.81 0.85 26.29
C PHE A 381 -11.97 2.03 27.25
N GLN A 382 -11.77 3.24 26.72
CA GLN A 382 -11.95 4.50 27.46
C GLN A 382 -13.41 4.73 27.82
N LEU A 383 -13.74 4.59 29.10
CA LEU A 383 -15.05 4.86 29.70
C LEU A 383 -15.06 6.15 30.54
N ASN A 384 -13.89 6.71 30.84
CA ASN A 384 -13.78 8.01 31.51
C ASN A 384 -14.14 9.15 30.54
N ASP A 385 -15.31 9.76 30.74
CA ASP A 385 -15.83 10.88 29.95
C ASP A 385 -16.06 12.16 30.77
N LYS A 386 -15.39 12.29 31.92
CA LYS A 386 -15.64 13.38 32.88
C LYS A 386 -15.56 14.77 32.23
N GLU A 387 -14.51 15.02 31.46
CA GLU A 387 -14.25 16.31 30.80
C GLU A 387 -15.34 16.66 29.77
N ARG A 388 -15.80 15.70 28.97
CA ARG A 388 -16.86 15.94 27.97
C ARG A 388 -18.22 16.12 28.61
N LYS A 389 -18.51 15.38 29.70
CA LYS A 389 -19.72 15.59 30.50
C LYS A 389 -19.76 16.98 31.11
N GLU A 390 -18.65 17.46 31.66
CA GLU A 390 -18.53 18.82 32.21
C GLU A 390 -18.74 19.89 31.12
N ALA A 391 -18.16 19.70 29.94
CA ALA A 391 -18.36 20.60 28.79
C ALA A 391 -19.83 20.60 28.29
N ALA A 392 -20.44 19.42 28.13
CA ALA A 392 -21.83 19.28 27.70
C ALA A 392 -22.82 19.85 28.72
N ALA A 393 -22.56 19.66 30.02
CA ALA A 393 -23.36 20.25 31.10
C ALA A 393 -23.26 21.78 31.10
N SER A 394 -22.08 22.34 30.82
CA SER A 394 -21.85 23.78 30.71
C SER A 394 -22.60 24.41 29.53
N ALA A 395 -22.72 23.68 28.41
CA ALA A 395 -23.49 24.12 27.24
C ALA A 395 -25.02 24.10 27.45
N ARG A 396 -25.52 23.22 28.34
CA ARG A 396 -26.95 23.06 28.63
C ARG A 396 -27.46 23.93 29.79
N LYS A 397 -26.56 24.62 30.52
CA LYS A 397 -26.89 25.58 31.58
C LYS A 397 -27.14 27.01 31.05
N ARG A 398 -27.49 27.18 29.78
CA ARG A 398 -27.95 28.44 29.19
C ARG A 398 -29.44 28.42 28.91
#